data_AF-A0AAU3E789-F1
#
_entry.id   AF-A0AAU3E789-F1
#
_cell.length_a   1.000
_cell.length_b   1.000
_cell.length_c   1.000
_cell.angle_alpha   90.00
_cell.angle_beta   90.00
_cell.angle_gamma   90.00
#
_symmetry.space_group_name_H-M   'P 1'
#
loop_
_entity.id
_entity.type
_entity.pdbx_description
1 polymer ?
#
loop_
_entity_poly.entity_id
_entity_poly.type
_entity_poly.pdbx_seq_one_letter_code
_entity_poly.pdbx_strand_id
1 'polypeptide(L)'
;MTDAAVDDAELAADTDLLADTDTDPDEDEDTAEEPDTGPLDELLDEIYLGQERISQADIYRRAVAAELPAALLTRIAALPQGEYAVDEAADLLGGSAV
;
A
#
# COMPACT_ATOMS: atom_id res chain seq x y z
N MET A 1 67.96 -7.08 16.51
CA MET A 1 67.13 -7.97 17.34
C MET A 1 66.81 -7.21 18.61
N THR A 2 65.63 -6.66 18.86
CA THR A 2 64.37 -6.54 18.06
C THR A 2 63.49 -5.50 18.82
N ASP A 3 62.47 -4.86 18.27
CA ASP A 3 61.82 -5.00 16.95
C ASP A 3 61.32 -3.63 16.41
N ALA A 4 60.54 -3.61 15.33
CA ALA A 4 59.89 -2.39 14.81
C ALA A 4 58.50 -2.14 15.43
N ALA A 5 58.30 -0.95 16.01
CA ALA A 5 56.98 -0.43 16.36
C ALA A 5 56.61 0.69 15.38
N VAL A 6 55.88 0.32 14.33
CA VAL A 6 55.08 1.25 13.54
C VAL A 6 53.70 1.20 14.17
N ASP A 7 53.33 2.22 14.95
CA ASP A 7 51.98 2.34 15.49
C ASP A 7 51.10 2.98 14.42
N ASP A 8 50.03 2.27 14.07
CA ASP A 8 49.25 2.46 12.85
C ASP A 8 48.22 3.59 13.05
N ALA A 9 48.21 4.56 12.13
CA ALA A 9 47.49 5.82 12.29
C ALA A 9 46.32 5.97 11.30
N GLU A 10 45.33 5.07 11.41
CA GLU A 10 44.06 5.09 10.64
C GLU A 10 42.92 4.98 11.68
N LEU A 11 42.30 6.05 12.19
CA LEU A 11 41.39 6.98 11.50
C LEU A 11 40.22 6.28 10.76
N ALA A 12 39.31 5.69 11.55
CA ALA A 12 37.89 5.64 11.25
C ALA A 12 37.16 6.17 12.50
N ALA A 13 36.55 7.35 12.48
CA ALA A 13 35.26 7.60 11.84
C ALA A 13 34.11 6.79 12.49
N ASP A 14 34.04 6.82 13.82
CA ASP A 14 32.82 6.50 14.58
C ASP A 14 31.79 7.64 14.35
N THR A 15 31.27 7.68 13.13
CA THR A 15 30.23 8.63 12.71
C THR A 15 28.87 8.04 13.05
N ASP A 16 28.38 8.50 14.20
CA ASP A 16 26.97 8.76 14.51
C ASP A 16 26.04 8.73 13.28
N LEU A 17 25.44 7.56 12.98
CA LEU A 17 24.14 7.45 12.29
C LEU A 17 23.56 6.02 12.38
N LEU A 18 23.19 5.56 13.58
CA LEU A 18 22.16 4.50 13.69
C LEU A 18 20.75 5.12 13.51
N ALA A 19 20.55 5.74 12.34
CA ALA A 19 19.23 5.90 11.77
C ALA A 19 18.86 4.57 11.11
N ASP A 20 18.49 3.59 11.94
CA ASP A 20 17.75 2.41 11.49
C ASP A 20 16.32 2.88 11.20
N THR A 21 16.22 3.64 10.11
CA THR A 21 15.00 4.14 9.52
C THR A 21 14.91 3.39 8.20
N ASP A 22 14.38 2.17 8.28
CA ASP A 22 13.92 1.36 7.15
C ASP A 22 12.66 2.02 6.53
N THR A 23 12.80 3.31 6.23
CA THR A 23 11.97 4.06 5.29
C THR A 23 12.78 4.07 4.03
N ASP A 24 12.52 3.06 3.21
CA ASP A 24 12.89 3.04 1.81
C ASP A 24 12.48 4.40 1.18
N PRO A 25 13.44 5.20 0.68
CA PRO A 25 13.17 6.53 0.16
C PRO A 25 13.00 6.54 -1.37
N ASP A 26 12.74 5.38 -1.99
CA ASP A 26 12.68 5.20 -3.45
C ASP A 26 11.23 5.02 -3.97
N GLU A 27 10.30 5.93 -3.62
CA GLU A 27 8.98 6.06 -4.29
C GLU A 27 8.68 7.50 -4.75
N ASP A 28 9.70 8.29 -5.12
CA ASP A 28 9.58 9.41 -6.08
C ASP A 28 9.55 8.85 -7.53
N GLU A 29 8.69 7.86 -7.81
CA GLU A 29 8.50 7.33 -9.15
C GLU A 29 7.41 8.12 -9.91
N ASP A 30 7.69 8.51 -11.16
CA ASP A 30 6.69 8.94 -12.15
C ASP A 30 5.91 7.70 -12.68
N THR A 31 5.44 6.87 -11.75
CA THR A 31 4.61 5.69 -11.98
C THR A 31 3.17 6.17 -11.99
N ALA A 32 2.46 5.95 -13.09
CA ALA A 32 1.18 6.60 -13.41
C ALA A 32 0.15 6.46 -12.26
N GLU A 33 0.03 7.52 -11.44
CA GLU A 33 -0.53 7.53 -10.08
C GLU A 33 -1.66 6.51 -9.88
N GLU A 34 -1.31 5.33 -9.39
CA GLU A 34 -2.33 4.34 -9.04
C GLU A 34 -3.14 4.90 -7.86
N PRO A 35 -4.48 4.89 -7.96
CA PRO A 35 -5.31 5.53 -6.95
C PRO A 35 -5.19 4.76 -5.63
N ASP A 36 -4.70 5.45 -4.59
CA ASP A 36 -4.59 4.94 -3.22
C ASP A 36 -5.82 4.11 -2.83
N THR A 37 -5.61 2.81 -2.62
CA THR A 37 -6.68 1.85 -2.31
C THR A 37 -6.96 1.72 -0.82
N GLY A 38 -6.13 2.28 0.07
CA GLY A 38 -6.32 2.17 1.52
C GLY A 38 -7.73 2.59 1.99
N PRO A 39 -8.28 3.73 1.51
CA PRO A 39 -9.66 4.14 1.81
C PRO A 39 -10.74 3.20 1.24
N LEU A 40 -10.44 2.44 0.19
CA LEU A 40 -11.32 1.40 -0.34
C LEU A 40 -11.24 0.14 0.49
N ASP A 41 -10.05 -0.28 0.91
CA ASP A 41 -9.85 -1.49 1.70
C ASP A 41 -10.52 -1.38 3.08
N GLU A 42 -10.36 -0.25 3.78
CA GLU A 42 -11.08 0.01 5.05
C GLU A 42 -12.62 0.08 4.85
N LEU A 43 -13.08 0.61 3.71
CA LEU A 43 -14.51 0.56 3.37
C LEU A 43 -14.98 -0.88 3.13
N LEU A 44 -14.21 -1.70 2.40
CA LEU A 44 -14.56 -3.10 2.15
C LEU A 44 -14.67 -3.85 3.50
N ASP A 45 -13.69 -3.69 4.40
CA ASP A 45 -13.74 -4.25 5.75
C ASP A 45 -15.01 -3.81 6.51
N GLU A 46 -15.36 -2.52 6.52
CA GLU A 46 -16.58 -2.03 7.20
C GLU A 46 -17.85 -2.67 6.61
N ILE A 47 -18.00 -2.68 5.30
CA ILE A 47 -19.28 -3.03 4.67
C ILE A 47 -19.53 -4.54 4.65
N TYR A 48 -18.47 -5.35 4.66
CA TYR A 48 -18.51 -6.81 4.73
C TYR A 48 -18.63 -7.37 6.16
N LEU A 49 -18.69 -6.53 7.21
CA LEU A 49 -18.92 -6.95 8.59
C LEU A 49 -20.18 -7.83 8.75
N GLY A 50 -19.98 -9.15 8.80
CA GLY A 50 -21.06 -10.14 8.91
C GLY A 50 -21.89 -10.30 7.63
N GLN A 51 -21.39 -9.91 6.47
CA GLN A 51 -22.00 -10.14 5.15
C GLN A 51 -21.01 -10.88 4.26
N GLU A 52 -21.33 -12.10 3.83
CA GLU A 52 -20.42 -12.92 3.02
C GLU A 52 -20.29 -12.41 1.57
N ARG A 53 -21.35 -11.81 1.01
CA ARG A 53 -21.37 -11.27 -0.36
C ARG A 53 -22.18 -9.98 -0.45
N ILE A 54 -21.75 -9.04 -1.29
CA ILE A 54 -22.40 -7.74 -1.50
C ILE A 54 -22.49 -7.43 -2.99
N SER A 55 -23.58 -6.81 -3.44
CA SER A 55 -23.76 -6.44 -4.85
C SER A 55 -22.85 -5.28 -5.26
N GLN A 56 -22.36 -5.29 -6.51
CA GLN A 56 -21.59 -4.20 -7.11
C GLN A 56 -22.25 -2.82 -6.89
N ALA A 57 -23.57 -2.75 -7.02
CA ALA A 57 -24.32 -1.51 -6.90
C ALA A 57 -24.40 -1.00 -5.44
N ASP A 58 -24.32 -1.90 -4.46
CA ASP A 58 -24.27 -1.54 -3.04
C ASP A 58 -22.84 -1.24 -2.57
N ILE A 59 -21.81 -1.84 -3.17
CA ILE A 59 -20.40 -1.41 -3.00
C ILE A 59 -20.26 0.01 -3.53
N TYR A 60 -20.66 0.26 -4.78
CA TYR A 60 -20.62 1.59 -5.40
C TYR A 60 -21.39 2.65 -4.59
N ARG A 61 -22.61 2.34 -4.12
CA ARG A 61 -23.39 3.28 -3.30
C ARG A 61 -22.69 3.64 -2.00
N ARG A 62 -22.06 2.67 -1.34
CA ARG A 62 -21.33 2.93 -0.08
C ARG A 62 -20.02 3.68 -0.32
N ALA A 63 -19.31 3.38 -1.41
CA ALA A 63 -18.13 4.14 -1.83
C ALA A 63 -18.46 5.61 -2.13
N VAL A 64 -19.59 5.90 -2.76
CA VAL A 64 -20.09 7.27 -2.95
C VAL A 64 -20.47 7.92 -1.61
N ALA A 65 -21.06 7.16 -0.68
CA ALA A 65 -21.43 7.67 0.66
C ALA A 65 -20.22 7.91 1.58
N ALA A 66 -19.11 7.19 1.36
CA ALA A 66 -17.81 7.40 1.99
C ALA A 66 -16.94 8.45 1.27
N GLU A 67 -17.49 9.11 0.23
CA GLU A 67 -16.82 10.15 -0.56
C GLU A 67 -15.48 9.69 -1.18
N LEU A 68 -15.37 8.41 -1.56
CA LEU A 68 -14.14 7.86 -2.15
C LEU A 68 -13.70 8.60 -3.44
N PRO A 69 -12.38 8.67 -3.72
CA PRO A 69 -11.84 9.26 -4.93
C PRO A 69 -12.52 8.79 -6.22
N ALA A 70 -12.74 9.72 -7.15
CA ALA A 70 -13.44 9.45 -8.42
C ALA A 70 -12.77 8.35 -9.27
N ALA A 71 -11.47 8.15 -9.13
CA ALA A 71 -10.74 7.04 -9.76
C ALA A 71 -11.20 5.67 -9.23
N LEU A 72 -11.30 5.50 -7.90
CA LEU A 72 -11.81 4.27 -7.26
C LEU A 72 -13.28 4.05 -7.61
N LEU A 73 -14.10 5.10 -7.58
CA LEU A 73 -15.50 5.02 -8.01
C LEU A 73 -15.64 4.55 -9.47
N THR A 74 -14.75 4.99 -10.35
CA THR A 74 -14.70 4.55 -11.76
C THR A 74 -14.28 3.08 -11.87
N ARG A 75 -13.31 2.63 -11.05
CA ARG A 75 -12.87 1.22 -11.00
C ARG A 75 -14.01 0.31 -10.50
N ILE A 76 -14.74 0.71 -9.46
CA ILE A 76 -15.94 0.00 -8.97
C ILE A 76 -17.06 -0.02 -10.01
N ALA A 77 -17.30 1.09 -10.72
CA ALA A 77 -18.30 1.18 -11.79
C ALA A 77 -17.96 0.31 -13.02
N ALA A 78 -16.70 -0.09 -13.19
CA ALA A 78 -16.24 -0.96 -14.26
C ALA A 78 -16.37 -2.47 -13.92
N LEU A 79 -16.62 -2.83 -12.66
CA LEU A 79 -16.89 -4.22 -12.28
C LEU A 79 -18.15 -4.75 -13.00
N PRO A 80 -18.18 -6.04 -13.39
CA PRO A 80 -19.40 -6.69 -13.85
C PRO A 80 -20.54 -6.60 -12.83
N GLN A 81 -21.79 -6.68 -13.32
CA GLN A 81 -22.94 -6.80 -12.42
C GLN A 81 -22.91 -8.18 -11.74
N GLY A 82 -22.77 -8.19 -10.41
CA GLY A 82 -22.70 -9.40 -9.62
C GLY A 82 -22.73 -9.11 -8.12
N GLU A 83 -22.67 -10.19 -7.35
CA GLU A 83 -22.36 -10.17 -5.91
C GLU A 83 -20.94 -10.70 -5.74
N TYR A 84 -20.14 -10.00 -4.94
CA TYR A 84 -18.73 -10.25 -4.72
C TYR A 84 -18.47 -10.63 -3.27
N ALA A 85 -17.54 -11.54 -3.01
CA ALA A 85 -16.93 -11.68 -1.67
C ALA A 85 -15.92 -10.55 -1.40
N VAL A 86 -15.47 -10.37 -0.16
CA VAL A 86 -14.48 -9.33 0.18
C VAL A 86 -13.16 -9.54 -0.57
N ASP A 87 -12.63 -10.76 -0.57
CA ASP A 87 -11.38 -11.11 -1.27
C ASP A 87 -11.53 -10.90 -2.79
N GLU A 88 -12.68 -11.32 -3.35
CA GLU A 88 -13.01 -11.19 -4.76
C GLU A 88 -13.16 -9.72 -5.19
N ALA A 89 -13.68 -8.85 -4.31
CA ALA A 89 -13.78 -7.42 -4.56
C ALA A 89 -12.41 -6.74 -4.46
N ALA A 90 -11.59 -7.10 -3.46
CA ALA A 90 -10.23 -6.59 -3.29
C ALA A 90 -9.35 -6.96 -4.49
N ASP A 91 -9.31 -8.23 -4.90
CA ASP A 91 -8.57 -8.70 -6.09
C ASP A 91 -8.92 -7.89 -7.36
N LEU A 92 -10.22 -7.62 -7.58
CA LEU A 92 -10.70 -6.92 -8.77
C LEU A 92 -10.56 -5.39 -8.72
N LEU A 93 -10.37 -4.81 -7.53
CA LEU A 93 -10.29 -3.36 -7.32
C LEU A 93 -8.91 -2.85 -6.91
N GLY A 94 -8.03 -3.72 -6.41
CA GLY A 94 -6.68 -3.40 -5.94
C GLY A 94 -5.57 -4.21 -6.60
N GLY A 95 -5.86 -5.00 -7.64
CA GLY A 95 -4.91 -5.94 -8.23
C GLY A 95 -3.70 -5.32 -8.95
N SER A 96 -2.61 -5.06 -8.22
CA SER A 96 -1.43 -5.90 -8.44
C SER A 96 -1.46 -7.04 -7.41
N ALA A 97 -1.80 -8.23 -7.88
CA ALA A 97 -1.46 -9.44 -7.15
C ALA A 97 0.02 -9.74 -7.45
N VAL A 98 0.84 -9.72 -6.39
CA VAL A 98 2.34 -9.67 -6.39
C VAL A 98 2.89 -8.26 -6.52
#